data_AF-A0A519CBD0-F1
#
_entry.id   AF-A0A519CBD0-F1
#
_cell.length_a   1.000
_cell.length_b   1.000
_cell.length_c   1.000
_cell.angle_alpha   90.00
_cell.angle_beta   90.00
_cell.angle_gamma   90.00
#
_symmetry.space_group_name_H-M   'P 1'
#
loop_
_entity.id
_entity.type
_entity.pdbx_description
1 polymer ?
#
loop_
_entity_poly.entity_id
_entity_poly.type
_entity_poly.pdbx_seq_one_letter_code
_entity_poly.pdbx_strand_id
1 'polypeptide(L)'
;MAEDKRVQGYCFYDWGKSAFETSVTTAILPGWFTYLFLRANGLTTTILGSEWSADAIFSISVSLAAFIVAIMSPSFGVIADRRMIKMWWLRILTYLG
;
A
#
# COMPACT_ATOMS: atom_id res chain seq x y z
N MET A 1 -19.96 -18.81 23.75
CA MET A 1 -20.03 -18.76 22.27
C MET A 1 -19.97 -17.33 21.70
N ALA A 2 -19.36 -16.36 22.39
CA ALA A 2 -19.23 -14.97 21.89
C ALA A 2 -17.93 -14.72 21.08
N GLU A 3 -17.05 -15.72 21.00
CA GLU A 3 -15.74 -15.64 20.33
C GLU A 3 -15.86 -15.67 18.80
N ASP A 4 -16.88 -16.38 18.29
CA ASP A 4 -17.06 -16.70 16.86
C ASP A 4 -17.29 -15.45 15.99
N LYS A 5 -18.08 -14.48 16.46
CA LYS A 5 -18.37 -13.25 15.68
C LYS A 5 -17.16 -12.33 15.50
N ARG A 6 -16.26 -12.26 16.49
CA ARG A 6 -15.03 -11.45 16.38
C ARG A 6 -14.04 -12.08 15.41
N VAL A 7 -13.91 -13.40 15.44
CA VAL A 7 -13.05 -14.15 14.53
C VAL A 7 -13.58 -14.07 13.10
N GLN A 8 -14.88 -14.21 12.88
CA GLN A 8 -15.50 -14.03 11.57
C GLN A 8 -15.33 -12.60 11.03
N GLY A 9 -15.55 -11.59 11.87
CA GLY A 9 -15.34 -10.18 11.49
C GLY A 9 -13.88 -9.89 11.11
N TYR A 10 -12.92 -10.45 11.85
CA TYR A 10 -11.50 -10.37 11.49
C TYR A 10 -11.20 -11.10 10.18
N CYS A 11 -11.77 -12.29 9.96
CA CYS A 11 -11.59 -13.07 8.75
C CYS A 11 -12.11 -12.34 7.50
N PHE A 12 -13.30 -11.73 7.56
CA PHE A 12 -13.81 -10.92 6.45
C PHE A 12 -13.00 -9.66 6.18
N TYR A 13 -12.53 -8.98 7.25
CA TYR A 13 -11.64 -7.83 7.12
C TYR A 13 -10.30 -8.22 6.48
N ASP A 14 -9.70 -9.31 6.94
CA ASP A 14 -8.41 -9.83 6.43
C ASP A 14 -8.53 -10.31 4.99
N TRP A 15 -9.66 -10.95 4.64
CA TRP A 15 -9.97 -11.35 3.27
C TRP A 15 -10.06 -10.15 2.32
N GLY A 16 -10.83 -9.13 2.68
CA GLY A 16 -10.98 -7.92 1.85
C GLY A 16 -9.68 -7.13 1.73
N LYS A 17 -8.95 -6.97 2.84
CA LYS A 17 -7.66 -6.27 2.86
C LYS A 17 -6.62 -6.98 1.98
N SER A 18 -6.47 -8.30 2.14
CA SER A 18 -5.51 -9.09 1.36
C SER A 18 -5.90 -9.17 -0.12
N ALA A 19 -7.19 -9.27 -0.43
CA ALA A 19 -7.68 -9.22 -1.82
C ALA A 19 -7.39 -7.87 -2.48
N PHE A 20 -7.55 -6.76 -1.76
CA PHE A 20 -7.20 -5.42 -2.25
C PHE A 20 -5.69 -5.26 -2.47
N GLU A 21 -4.87 -5.71 -1.52
CA GLU A 21 -3.41 -5.62 -1.62
C GLU A 21 -2.84 -6.47 -2.78
N THR A 22 -3.42 -7.63 -3.02
CA THR A 22 -2.98 -8.51 -4.13
C THR A 22 -3.48 -8.01 -5.49
N SER A 23 -4.72 -7.55 -5.60
CA SER A 23 -5.28 -7.10 -6.88
C SER A 23 -4.79 -5.71 -7.28
N VAL A 24 -4.98 -4.70 -6.43
CA VAL A 24 -4.74 -3.31 -6.80
C VAL A 24 -3.25 -2.98 -6.75
N THR A 25 -2.57 -3.34 -5.67
CA THR A 25 -1.16 -2.97 -5.47
C THR A 25 -0.20 -3.88 -6.22
N THR A 26 -0.52 -5.17 -6.38
CA THR A 26 0.37 -6.13 -7.05
C THR A 26 0.03 -6.32 -8.54
N ALA A 27 -1.24 -6.37 -8.94
CA ALA A 27 -1.60 -6.64 -10.34
C ALA A 27 -1.82 -5.36 -11.18
N ILE A 28 -2.48 -4.34 -10.63
CA ILE A 28 -2.88 -3.15 -11.41
C ILE A 28 -1.79 -2.07 -11.39
N LEU A 29 -1.21 -1.80 -10.23
CA LEU A 29 -0.29 -0.67 -10.03
C LEU A 29 0.99 -0.77 -10.87
N PRO A 30 1.66 -1.94 -11.02
CA PRO A 30 2.85 -2.04 -11.88
C PRO A 30 2.52 -1.81 -13.36
N GLY A 31 1.42 -2.38 -13.86
CA GLY A 31 1.00 -2.20 -15.25
C GLY A 31 0.63 -0.75 -15.58
N TRP A 32 -0.06 -0.08 -14.65
CA TRP A 32 -0.37 1.35 -14.79
C TRP A 32 0.88 2.23 -14.72
N PHE A 33 1.83 1.90 -13.83
CA PHE A 33 3.10 2.60 -13.74
C PHE A 33 3.92 2.48 -15.03
N THR A 34 4.02 1.27 -15.59
CA THR A 34 4.70 1.05 -16.88
C THR A 34 4.04 1.83 -18.00
N TYR A 35 2.71 1.92 -18.03
CA TYR A 35 1.98 2.74 -19.00
C TYR A 35 2.27 4.23 -18.88
N LEU A 36 2.26 4.78 -17.67
CA LEU A 36 2.62 6.18 -17.42
C LEU A 36 4.08 6.46 -17.76
N PHE A 37 4.97 5.53 -17.42
CA PHE A 37 6.39 5.62 -17.73
C PHE A 37 6.61 5.64 -19.26
N LEU A 38 5.95 4.76 -20.00
CA LEU A 38 6.00 4.78 -21.47
C LEU A 38 5.50 6.10 -22.06
N ARG A 39 4.41 6.67 -21.51
CA ARG A 39 3.87 7.96 -21.97
C ARG A 39 4.78 9.15 -21.68
N ALA A 40 5.37 9.21 -20.49
CA ALA A 40 6.14 10.39 -20.05
C ALA A 40 7.54 10.45 -20.67
N ASN A 41 8.06 9.31 -21.11
CA ASN A 41 9.50 9.08 -21.12
C ASN A 41 9.97 8.20 -22.30
N GLY A 42 9.08 7.45 -22.98
CA GLY A 42 9.43 6.57 -24.10
C GLY A 42 9.92 5.18 -23.68
N LEU A 43 10.50 4.41 -24.61
CA LEU A 43 10.98 3.03 -24.38
C LEU A 43 12.19 2.95 -23.42
N THR A 44 12.99 4.01 -23.35
CA THR A 44 14.18 4.12 -22.50
C THR A 44 14.35 5.57 -22.07
N THR A 45 14.68 5.79 -20.79
CA THR A 45 15.00 7.13 -20.28
C THR A 45 16.46 7.22 -19.93
N THR A 46 17.13 8.23 -20.47
CA THR A 46 18.49 8.60 -20.09
C THR A 46 18.42 9.51 -18.87
N ILE A 47 18.39 8.91 -17.69
CA ILE A 47 18.53 9.65 -16.44
C ILE A 47 20.02 9.64 -16.07
N LEU A 48 20.63 10.82 -15.94
CA LEU A 48 22.03 10.98 -15.52
C LEU A 48 23.07 10.27 -16.43
N GLY A 49 22.84 10.24 -17.74
CA GLY A 49 23.82 9.69 -18.71
C GLY A 49 23.92 8.16 -18.71
N SER A 50 23.01 7.46 -18.04
CA SER A 50 22.87 6.00 -18.08
C SER A 50 21.44 5.64 -18.50
N GLU A 51 21.28 4.57 -19.28
CA GLU A 51 19.96 4.08 -19.69
C GLU A 51 19.35 3.23 -18.58
N TRP A 52 18.24 3.70 -18.02
CA TRP A 52 17.51 2.97 -17.00
C TRP A 52 16.20 2.44 -17.58
N SER A 53 16.03 1.12 -17.52
CA SER A 53 14.77 0.47 -17.89
C SER A 53 13.66 0.79 -16.89
N ALA A 54 12.41 0.75 -17.35
CA ALA A 54 11.22 1.00 -16.53
C ALA A 54 11.19 0.16 -15.23
N ASP A 55 11.61 -1.11 -15.31
CA ASP A 55 11.66 -2.03 -14.16
C ASP A 55 12.68 -1.60 -13.08
N ALA A 56 13.82 -1.03 -13.50
CA ALA A 56 14.85 -0.57 -12.57
C ALA A 56 14.38 0.66 -11.79
N ILE A 57 13.68 1.59 -12.46
CA ILE A 57 13.11 2.78 -11.80
C ILE A 57 11.93 2.39 -10.91
N PHE A 58 11.10 1.44 -11.34
CA PHE A 58 9.99 0.94 -10.53
C PHE A 58 10.50 0.28 -9.24
N SER A 59 11.47 -0.63 -9.33
CA SER A 59 12.03 -1.33 -8.17
C SER A 59 12.71 -0.38 -7.17
N ILE A 60 13.45 0.63 -7.65
CA ILE A 60 14.04 1.67 -6.80
C ILE A 60 12.95 2.49 -6.11
N SER A 61 11.89 2.87 -6.84
CA SER A 61 10.78 3.65 -6.30
C SER A 61 10.04 2.89 -5.19
N VAL A 62 9.74 1.61 -5.42
CA VAL A 62 9.10 0.72 -4.43
C VAL A 62 10.01 0.53 -3.20
N SER A 63 11.31 0.35 -3.41
CA SER A 63 12.27 0.19 -2.31
C SER A 63 12.38 1.44 -1.45
N LEU A 64 12.38 2.62 -2.07
CA LEU A 64 12.40 3.89 -1.35
C LEU A 64 11.09 4.12 -0.58
N ALA A 65 9.94 3.78 -1.17
CA ALA A 65 8.66 3.85 -0.49
C ALA A 65 8.64 2.93 0.74
N ALA A 66 9.10 1.68 0.59
CA ALA A 66 9.20 0.73 1.70
C ALA A 66 10.14 1.23 2.81
N PHE A 67 11.25 1.87 2.45
CA PHE A 67 12.18 2.46 3.40
C PHE A 67 11.54 3.60 4.21
N ILE A 68 10.81 4.50 3.56
CA ILE A 68 10.07 5.57 4.24
C ILE A 68 9.02 4.97 5.19
N VAL A 69 8.27 3.95 4.75
CA VAL A 69 7.29 3.25 5.59
C VAL A 69 7.96 2.59 6.79
N ALA A 70 9.12 1.98 6.62
CA ALA A 70 9.85 1.34 7.71
C ALA A 70 10.23 2.35 8.81
N ILE A 71 10.67 3.55 8.44
CA ILE A 71 11.02 4.62 9.40
C ILE A 71 9.78 5.22 10.06
N MET A 72 8.70 5.41 9.29
CA MET A 72 7.49 6.10 9.77
C MET A 72 6.55 5.19 10.58
N SER A 73 6.52 3.90 10.27
CA SER A 73 5.63 2.91 10.92
C SER A 73 5.77 2.84 12.45
N PRO A 74 6.96 2.85 13.09
CA PRO A 74 7.06 2.86 14.54
C PRO A 74 6.46 4.12 15.16
N SER A 75 6.67 5.29 14.54
CA SER A 75 6.14 6.56 15.03
C SER A 75 4.61 6.59 15.00
N PHE A 76 4.00 6.14 13.90
CA PHE A 76 2.54 6.05 13.80
C PHE A 76 1.95 4.93 14.67
N GLY A 77 2.63 3.80 14.79
CA GLY A 77 2.22 2.68 15.65
C GLY A 77 2.12 3.09 17.12
N VAL A 78 3.12 3.82 17.62
CA VAL A 78 3.11 4.33 19.01
C VAL A 78 1.95 5.32 19.25
N ILE A 79 1.60 6.14 18.26
CA ILE A 79 0.46 7.07 18.38
C ILE A 79 -0.88 6.31 18.34
N ALA A 80 -0.99 5.27 17.50
CA ALA A 80 -2.17 4.44 17.38
C ALA A 80 -2.46 3.65 18.67
N ASP A 81 -1.43 3.13 19.34
CA ASP A 81 -1.58 2.37 20.59
C ASP A 81 -1.99 3.25 21.77
N ARG A 82 -1.54 4.51 21.82
CA ARG A 82 -1.79 5.41 22.95
C ARG A 82 -3.14 6.11 22.91
N ARG A 83 -3.85 6.11 21.78
CA ARG A 83 -5.11 6.87 21.62
C ARG A 83 -6.32 5.92 21.59
N MET A 84 -7.28 6.11 22.50
CA MET A 84 -8.63 5.50 22.49
C MET A 84 -9.52 5.95 21.30
N ILE A 85 -8.90 6.42 20.22
CA ILE A 85 -9.55 6.92 19.01
C ILE A 85 -9.88 5.78 18.03
N LYS A 86 -9.35 4.56 18.27
CA LYS A 86 -9.59 3.38 17.41
C LYS A 86 -11.08 3.10 17.18
N MET A 87 -11.92 3.26 18.20
CA MET A 87 -13.37 3.02 18.09
C MET A 87 -14.10 4.13 17.33
N TRP A 88 -13.57 5.36 17.35
CA TRP A 88 -14.14 6.50 16.64
C TRP A 88 -13.82 6.44 15.15
N TRP A 89 -12.56 6.15 14.78
CA TRP A 89 -12.18 5.92 13.38
C TRP A 89 -12.82 4.67 12.79
N LEU A 90 -12.93 3.58 13.56
CA LEU A 90 -13.68 2.39 13.12
C LEU A 90 -15.10 2.75 12.74
N ARG A 91 -15.83 3.51 13.57
CA ARG A 91 -17.18 3.96 13.26
C ARG A 91 -17.24 4.81 11.99
N ILE A 92 -16.35 5.79 11.85
CA ILE A 92 -16.32 6.67 10.67
C ILE A 92 -16.03 5.89 9.40
N LEU A 93 -15.07 4.95 9.44
CA LEU A 93 -14.71 4.12 8.29
C LEU A 93 -15.82 3.11 7.95
N THR A 94 -16.59 2.61 8.91
CA THR A 94 -17.78 1.78 8.61
C THR A 94 -18.94 2.58 8.01
N TYR A 95 -19.05 3.88 8.30
CA TYR A 95 -20.06 4.75 7.68
C TYR A 95 -19.64 5.27 6.30
N LEU A 96 -18.33 5.43 6.06
CA LEU A 96 -17.78 5.95 4.80
C LEU A 96 -17.38 4.87 3.81
N GLY A 97 -17.06 3.67 4.28
CA GLY A 97 -16.85 2.49 3.44
C GLY A 97 -18.15 2.02 2.81
#